data_AF-A0A7L2RJK9-F1
#
_entry.id   AF-A0A7L2RJK9-F1
#
_cell.length_a   1.000
_cell.length_b   1.000
_cell.length_c   1.000
_cell.angle_alpha   90.00
_cell.angle_beta   90.00
_cell.angle_gamma   90.00
#
_symmetry.space_group_name_H-M   'P 1'
#
loop_
_entity.id
_entity.type
_entity.pdbx_description
1 polymer ?
#
loop_
_entity_poly.entity_id
_entity_poly.type
_entity_poly.pdbx_seq_one_letter_code
_entity_poly.pdbx_strand_id
1 'polypeptide(L)' 'RWPSLLKYYSHTDGVSWLEEYKARHNAGLEAQRIVASFSKRFFSEHVPCDGFSDIETLGCPSHFFEDELMCILNMEGR' A
#
# COMPACT_ATOMS: atom_id res chain seq x y z
N ARG A 1 4.35 -12.12 7.70
CA ARG A 1 4.11 -10.70 7.34
C ARG A 1 5.40 -9.90 7.20
N TRP A 2 6.46 -10.16 7.97
CA TRP A 2 7.80 -9.54 7.78
C TRP A 2 8.74 -10.16 6.71
N PRO A 3 8.66 -11.46 6.36
CA PRO A 3 9.65 -12.07 5.45
C PRO A 3 9.72 -11.45 4.05
N SER A 4 8.61 -10.90 3.53
CA SER A 4 8.53 -10.29 2.20
C SER A 4 9.34 -9.00 2.07
N LEU A 5 9.49 -8.26 3.17
CA LEU A 5 10.11 -6.93 3.19
C LEU A 5 11.58 -6.98 3.60
N LEU A 6 11.99 -8.05 4.30
CA LEU A 6 13.38 -8.25 4.72
C LEU A 6 14.37 -8.16 3.55
N LYS A 7 13.94 -8.51 2.33
CA LYS A 7 14.75 -8.38 1.11
C LYS A 7 15.14 -6.94 0.74
N TYR A 8 14.48 -5.93 1.30
CA TYR A 8 14.76 -4.52 1.06
C TYR A 8 15.71 -3.90 2.09
N TYR A 9 16.08 -4.64 3.14
CA TYR A 9 16.99 -4.16 4.18
C TYR A 9 18.35 -4.84 4.04
N SER A 10 19.41 -4.03 3.99
CA SER A 10 20.77 -4.54 4.17
C SER A 10 21.06 -4.74 5.66
N HIS A 11 21.82 -5.78 5.97
CA HIS A 11 22.35 -6.01 7.32
C HIS A 11 23.38 -4.95 7.74
N THR A 12 23.91 -4.17 6.79
CA THR A 12 24.92 -3.14 7.04
C THR A 12 24.33 -1.74 7.22
N ASP A 13 23.06 -1.55 6.87
CA ASP A 13 22.44 -0.22 6.87
C ASP A 13 21.84 0.11 8.23
N GLY A 14 22.10 1.33 8.70
CA GLY A 14 21.47 1.88 9.89
C GLY A 14 20.03 2.29 9.57
N VAL A 15 19.10 1.34 9.61
CA VAL A 15 17.67 1.60 9.36
C VAL A 15 17.06 2.28 10.59
N SER A 16 16.49 3.46 10.38
CA SER A 16 15.65 4.10 11.40
C SER A 16 14.28 3.43 11.44
N TRP A 17 14.12 2.46 12.35
CA TRP A 17 12.88 1.68 12.47
C TRP A 17 11.64 2.54 12.77
N LEU A 18 11.81 3.70 13.40
CA LEU A 18 10.70 4.63 13.65
C LEU A 18 10.18 5.26 12.35
N GLU A 19 11.10 5.71 11.49
CA GLU A 19 10.72 6.29 10.19
C GLU A 19 10.17 5.20 9.26
N GLU A 20 10.74 4.01 9.31
CA GLU A 20 10.26 2.85 8.57
C GLU A 20 8.82 2.48 8.94
N TYR A 21 8.53 2.46 10.25
CA TYR A 21 7.18 2.22 10.75
C TYR A 21 6.20 3.28 10.26
N LYS A 22 6.56 4.57 10.34
CA LYS A 22 5.68 5.67 9.88
C LYS A 22 5.39 5.55 8.39
N ALA A 23 6.42 5.30 7.57
CA ALA A 23 6.29 5.16 6.12
C ALA A 23 5.35 3.99 5.77
N ARG A 24 5.54 2.85 6.43
CA ARG A 24 4.68 1.67 6.23
C ARG A 24 3.24 1.91 6.70
N HIS A 25 3.07 2.53 7.87
CA HIS A 25 1.74 2.84 8.39
C HIS A 25 0.95 3.74 7.44
N ASN A 26 1.60 4.79 6.93
CA ASN A 26 1.02 5.68 5.93
C ASN A 26 0.65 4.92 4.64
N ALA A 27 1.53 4.07 4.13
CA ALA A 27 1.24 3.24 2.95
C ALA A 27 0.00 2.35 3.16
N GLY A 28 -0.18 1.78 4.35
CA GLY A 28 -1.36 0.99 4.69
C GLY A 28 -2.66 1.81 4.70
N LEU A 29 -2.64 3.03 5.25
CA LEU A 29 -3.79 3.94 5.21
C LEU A 29 -4.14 4.34 3.77
N GLU A 30 -3.13 4.63 2.96
CA GLU A 30 -3.31 4.97 1.54
C GLU A 30 -3.89 3.78 0.74
N ALA A 31 -3.37 2.57 0.96
CA ALA A 31 -3.90 1.35 0.34
C ALA A 31 -5.37 1.12 0.69
N GLN A 32 -5.73 1.26 1.97
CA GLN A 32 -7.13 1.17 2.41
C GLN A 32 -8.01 2.24 1.76
N ARG A 33 -7.54 3.49 1.70
CA ARG A 33 -8.27 4.61 1.08
C ARG A 33 -8.52 4.35 -0.41
N ILE A 34 -7.50 3.89 -1.13
CA ILE A 34 -7.58 3.60 -2.56
C ILE A 34 -8.52 2.42 -2.81
N VAL A 35 -8.38 1.30 -2.10
CA VAL A 35 -9.29 0.15 -2.22
C VAL A 35 -10.74 0.56 -1.93
N ALA A 36 -10.99 1.30 -0.85
CA ALA A 36 -12.32 1.79 -0.52
C ALA A 36 -12.88 2.75 -1.59
N SER A 37 -12.02 3.56 -2.21
CA SER A 37 -12.41 4.45 -3.32
C SER A 37 -12.81 3.65 -4.56
N PHE A 38 -12.10 2.57 -4.88
CA PHE A 38 -12.45 1.66 -5.97
C PHE A 38 -13.81 1.02 -5.73
N SER A 39 -14.07 0.50 -4.52
CA SER A 39 -15.40 -0.05 -4.18
C SER A 39 -16.51 0.98 -4.39
N LYS A 40 -16.31 2.24 -3.98
CA LYS A 40 -17.30 3.31 -4.20
C LYS A 40 -17.49 3.67 -5.67
N ARG A 41 -16.38 3.77 -6.43
CA ARG A 41 -16.41 4.05 -7.87
C ARG A 41 -17.08 2.91 -8.64
N PHE A 42 -16.96 1.66 -8.18
CA PHE A 42 -17.62 0.49 -8.78
C PHE A 42 -19.15 0.55 -8.73
N PHE A 43 -19.73 1.25 -7.75
CA PHE A 43 -21.17 1.48 -7.63
C PHE A 43 -21.63 2.81 -8.26
N SER A 44 -20.71 3.59 -8.84
CA SER A 44 -21.01 4.83 -9.54
C SER A 44 -21.13 4.57 -11.04
N GLU A 45 -22.18 5.08 -11.67
CA GLU A 45 -22.48 4.92 -13.10
C GLU A 45 -21.37 5.49 -14.02
N HIS A 46 -20.51 6.36 -13.48
CA HIS A 46 -19.33 6.90 -14.14
C HIS A 46 -18.10 6.70 -13.26
N VAL A 47 -17.15 5.87 -13.72
CA VAL A 47 -15.79 5.81 -13.16
C VAL A 47 -14.96 6.84 -13.92
N PRO A 48 -14.34 7.85 -13.27
CA PRO A 48 -13.42 8.75 -13.94
C PRO A 48 -12.30 7.96 -14.62
N CYS A 49 -12.00 8.27 -15.89
CA CYS A 49 -11.03 7.53 -16.71
C CYS A 49 -9.57 7.69 -16.22
N ASP A 50 -9.31 8.53 -15.21
CA ASP A 50 -8.00 8.80 -14.63
C ASP A 50 -7.54 7.67 -13.68
N GLY A 51 -7.90 6.43 -14.02
CA GLY A 51 -8.22 5.30 -13.13
C GLY A 51 -7.16 4.82 -12.15
N PHE A 52 -5.95 5.36 -12.16
CA PHE A 52 -4.86 4.97 -11.25
C PHE A 52 -3.94 6.13 -10.83
N SER A 53 -4.30 7.38 -11.12
CA SER A 53 -3.50 8.57 -10.76
C SER A 53 -3.24 8.66 -9.24
N ASP A 54 -4.19 8.16 -8.45
CA ASP A 54 -4.09 8.06 -6.99
C ASP A 54 -2.94 7.14 -6.53
N ILE A 55 -2.54 6.16 -7.36
CA ILE A 55 -1.44 5.22 -7.10
C ILE A 55 -0.10 5.82 -7.56
N GLU A 56 -0.07 6.47 -8.72
CA GLU A 56 1.14 7.07 -9.28
C GLU A 56 1.67 8.25 -8.45
N THR A 57 0.81 8.86 -7.63
CA THR A 57 1.13 10.00 -6.77
C THR A 57 1.49 9.60 -5.33
N LEU A 58 1.60 8.31 -5.03
CA LEU A 58 1.95 7.83 -3.70
C LEU A 58 3.35 8.29 -3.28
N GLY A 59 3.41 9.02 -2.18
CA GLY A 59 4.66 9.49 -1.57
C GLY A 59 5.41 8.44 -0.74
N CYS A 60 4.98 7.18 -0.78
CA CYS A 60 5.59 6.08 -0.02
C CYS A 60 6.30 5.09 -0.95
N PRO A 61 7.31 4.34 -0.47
CA PRO A 61 7.94 3.29 -1.25
C PRO A 61 6.92 2.27 -1.76
N SER A 62 6.97 1.96 -3.07
CA SER A 62 5.99 1.09 -3.74
C SER A 62 5.87 -0.29 -3.11
N HIS A 63 6.97 -0.83 -2.58
CA HIS A 63 6.98 -2.14 -1.94
C HIS A 63 6.14 -2.23 -0.66
N PHE A 64 5.94 -1.11 0.05
CA PHE A 64 5.01 -1.08 1.18
C PHE A 64 3.57 -1.09 0.73
N PHE A 65 3.26 -0.30 -0.30
CA PHE A 65 1.92 -0.25 -0.84
C PHE A 65 1.49 -1.60 -1.44
N GLU A 66 2.37 -2.25 -2.21
CA GLU A 66 2.15 -3.60 -2.75
C GLU A 66 1.91 -4.65 -1.67
N ASP A 67 2.72 -4.65 -0.59
CA ASP A 67 2.58 -5.59 0.52
C ASP A 67 1.25 -5.40 1.28
N GLU A 68 0.80 -4.15 1.43
CA GLU A 68 -0.50 -3.83 2.04
C GLU A 68 -1.67 -4.23 1.14
N LEU A 69 -1.60 -3.98 -0.18
CA LEU A 69 -2.61 -4.47 -1.13
C LEU A 69 -2.71 -6.01 -1.11
N MET A 70 -1.57 -6.70 -1.14
CA MET A 70 -1.53 -8.16 -1.05
C MET A 70 -2.08 -8.65 0.29
N CYS A 71 -1.86 -7.92 1.39
CA CYS A 71 -2.50 -8.23 2.67
C CYS A 71 -4.02 -8.12 2.59
N ILE A 72 -4.55 -7.03 2.04
CA ILE A 72 -6.00 -6.79 1.91
C ILE A 72 -6.65 -7.90 1.06
N LEU A 73 -6.06 -8.22 -0.10
CA LEU A 73 -6.58 -9.27 -1.00
C LEU A 73 -6.55 -10.66 -0.35
N ASN A 74 -5.54 -10.96 0.46
CA ASN A 74 -5.41 -12.27 1.13
C ASN A 74 -6.25 -12.39 2.41
N MET A 75 -6.91 -11.33 2.89
CA MET A 75 -7.78 -11.39 4.07
C MET A 75 -9.14 -12.04 3.79
N GLU A 76 -9.59 -12.10 2.53
CA GLU A 76 -10.85 -12.77 2.14
C GLU A 76 -10.71 -14.30 2.00
N GLY A 77 -9.48 -14.84 2.09
CA GLY A 77 -9.18 -16.27 1.92
C GLY A 77 -8.84 -17.04 3.20
N ARG A 78 -9.14 -16.50 4.40
CA ARG A 78 -8.93 -17.17 5.70
C ARG A 78 -10.20 -17.30 6.50
#